data_AF-A0AAE3H5G9-F1
#
_entry.id   AF-A0AAE3H5G9-F1
#
_cell.length_a   1.000
_cell.length_b   1.000
_cell.length_c   1.000
_cell.angle_alpha   90.00
_cell.angle_beta   90.00
_cell.angle_gamma   90.00
#
_symmetry.space_group_name_H-M   'P 1'
#
loop_
_entity.id
_entity.type
_entity.pdbx_description
1 polymer ?
#
loop_
_entity_poly.entity_id
_entity_poly.type
_entity_poly.pdbx_seq_one_letter_code
_entity_poly.pdbx_strand_id
1 'polypeptide(L)' 'MVKESSVLNEISNFIAGMNPEKVINFKASDSSQDRLEFLLSKQKKESLLEEEKTELEHYLIINRIVGLAKARALKML' A
#
# COMPACT_ATOMS: atom_id res chain seq x y z
N MET A 1 2.72 -15.68 18.49
CA MET A 1 1.86 -15.28 17.35
C MET A 1 1.79 -13.76 17.36
N VAL A 2 2.54 -13.08 16.48
CA VAL A 2 2.44 -11.62 16.37
C VAL A 2 1.04 -11.33 15.87
N LYS A 3 0.21 -10.67 16.70
CA LYS A 3 -1.10 -10.18 16.29
C LYS A 3 -0.81 -9.13 15.23
N GLU A 4 -0.87 -9.52 13.94
CA GLU A 4 -0.78 -8.57 12.84
C GLU A 4 -1.68 -7.38 13.19
N SER A 5 -1.12 -6.17 13.19
CA SER A 5 -1.79 -4.95 13.66
C SER A 5 -3.27 -4.97 13.30
N SER A 6 -4.12 -5.00 14.33
CA SER A 6 -5.58 -5.12 14.22
C SER A 6 -6.14 -4.08 13.23
N VAL A 7 -5.58 -2.87 13.29
CA VAL A 7 -6.01 -1.72 12.48
C VAL A 7 -5.75 -1.93 10.98
N LEU A 8 -4.62 -2.50 10.57
CA LEU A 8 -4.36 -2.81 9.15
C LEU A 8 -5.41 -3.78 8.62
N ASN A 9 -5.74 -4.80 9.42
CA ASN A 9 -6.74 -5.79 9.05
C ASN A 9 -8.15 -5.20 9.01
N GLU A 10 -8.53 -4.41 10.01
CA GLU A 10 -9.81 -3.70 10.08
C GLU A 10 -10.01 -2.76 8.89
N ILE A 11 -9.04 -1.87 8.62
CA ILE A 11 -9.12 -0.92 7.50
C ILE A 11 -9.17 -1.66 6.16
N SER A 12 -8.33 -2.68 5.98
CA SER A 12 -8.31 -3.44 4.73
C SER A 12 -9.62 -4.21 4.51
N ASN A 13 -10.23 -4.75 5.57
CA ASN A 13 -11.56 -5.39 5.51
C ASN A 13 -12.64 -4.36 5.15
N PHE A 14 -12.60 -3.19 5.79
CA PHE A 14 -13.52 -2.09 5.53
C PHE A 14 -13.46 -1.66 4.07
N ILE A 15 -12.26 -1.40 3.53
CA ILE A 15 -12.05 -1.03 2.12
C ILE A 15 -12.56 -2.12 1.18
N ALA A 16 -12.20 -3.39 1.44
CA ALA A 16 -12.62 -4.52 0.60
C ALA A 16 -14.14 -4.63 0.46
N GLY A 17 -14.89 -4.37 1.55
CA GLY A 17 -16.34 -4.46 1.57
C GLY A 17 -17.10 -3.29 0.92
N MET A 18 -16.44 -2.17 0.59
CA MET A 18 -17.12 -1.02 -0.02
C MET A 18 -17.57 -1.29 -1.46
N ASN A 19 -16.65 -1.75 -2.30
CA ASN A 19 -16.91 -2.14 -3.68
C ASN A 19 -15.76 -3.05 -4.16
N PRO A 20 -15.87 -4.38 -4.00
CA PRO A 20 -14.78 -5.31 -4.28
C PRO A 20 -14.17 -5.15 -5.68
N GLU A 21 -14.99 -4.96 -6.72
CA GLU A 21 -14.51 -4.76 -8.09
C GLU A 21 -13.66 -3.49 -8.25
N LYS A 22 -14.11 -2.36 -7.71
CA LYS A 22 -13.34 -1.11 -7.75
C LYS A 22 -12.04 -1.21 -6.94
N VAL A 23 -12.06 -1.93 -5.81
CA VAL A 23 -10.89 -2.14 -4.96
C VAL A 23 -9.83 -2.96 -5.69
N ILE A 24 -10.23 -4.05 -6.36
CA ILE A 24 -9.33 -4.89 -7.16
C ILE A 24 -8.70 -4.08 -8.30
N ASN A 25 -9.51 -3.27 -8.98
CA ASN A 25 -9.10 -2.46 -10.13
C ASN A 25 -8.38 -1.16 -9.76
N PHE A 26 -8.29 -0.80 -8.47
CA PHE A 26 -7.59 0.40 -8.05
C PHE A 26 -6.12 0.35 -8.48
N LYS A 27 -5.67 1.39 -9.18
CA LYS A 27 -4.27 1.62 -9.53
C LYS A 27 -3.93 3.04 -9.11
N ALA A 28 -2.77 3.22 -8.46
CA ALA A 28 -2.26 4.56 -8.19
C ALA A 28 -2.01 5.30 -9.50
N SER A 29 -1.98 6.64 -9.47
CA SER A 29 -1.60 7.42 -10.65
C SER A 29 -0.18 7.07 -11.11
N ASP A 30 0.12 7.32 -12.37
CA ASP A 30 1.47 7.09 -12.91
C ASP A 30 2.51 7.95 -12.18
N SER A 31 2.16 9.21 -11.85
CA SER A 31 3.02 10.09 -11.04
C SER A 31 3.39 9.50 -9.67
N SER A 32 2.47 8.81 -8.99
CA SER A 32 2.76 8.17 -7.70
C SER A 32 3.58 6.90 -7.86
N GLN A 33 3.37 6.13 -8.93
CA GLN A 33 4.19 4.95 -9.26
C GLN A 33 5.63 5.38 -9.57
N ASP A 34 5.82 6.41 -10.40
CA ASP A 34 7.12 6.96 -10.77
C ASP A 34 7.88 7.48 -9.54
N ARG A 35 7.18 8.18 -8.64
CA ARG A 35 7.78 8.68 -7.39
C ARG A 35 8.25 7.55 -6.48
N LEU A 36 7.45 6.49 -6.32
CA LEU A 36 7.83 5.32 -5.55
C LEU A 36 9.04 4.60 -6.17
N GLU A 37 9.05 4.44 -7.49
CA GLU A 37 10.18 3.82 -8.21
C GLU A 37 11.47 4.65 -8.06
N PHE A 38 11.36 5.98 -8.12
CA PHE A 38 12.47 6.88 -7.85
C PHE A 38 13.04 6.66 -6.44
N LEU A 39 12.19 6.65 -5.40
CA LEU A 39 12.61 6.46 -4.02
C LEU A 39 13.29 5.10 -3.81
N LEU A 40 12.72 4.03 -4.35
CA LEU A 40 13.30 2.68 -4.27
C LEU A 40 14.63 2.58 -5.02
N SER A 41 14.74 3.23 -6.18
CA SER A 41 15.97 3.27 -6.97
C SER A 41 17.06 4.06 -6.26
N LYS A 42 16.70 5.21 -5.65
CA LYS A 42 17.61 6.04 -4.88
C LYS A 42 18.11 5.30 -3.65
N GLN A 43 17.23 4.67 -2.87
CA GLN A 43 17.60 3.88 -1.68
C GLN A 43 18.64 2.78 -1.95
N LYS A 44 18.61 2.18 -3.15
CA LYS A 44 19.58 1.14 -3.55
C LYS A 44 20.95 1.70 -3.92
N LYS A 45 21.02 2.94 -4.40
CA LYS A 45 22.25 3.58 -4.86
C LYS A 45 22.88 4.46 -3.79
N GLU A 46 22.05 5.10 -2.98
CA GLU A 46 22.38 6.21 -2.09
C GLU A 46 21.47 6.20 -0.85
N SER A 47 21.84 6.97 0.17
CA SER A 47 20.96 7.20 1.32
C SER A 47 19.82 8.15 0.94
N LEU A 48 18.61 7.79 1.35
CA LEU A 48 17.46 8.70 1.31
C LEU A 48 17.61 9.81 2.35
N LEU A 49 17.10 10.99 2.02
CA LEU A 49 16.87 12.06 3.01
C LEU A 49 15.80 11.60 4.01
N GLU A 50 15.77 12.18 5.20
CA GLU A 50 14.78 11.80 6.24
C GLU A 50 13.33 11.98 5.77
N GLU A 51 13.06 13.03 5.00
CA GLU A 51 11.76 13.27 4.38
C GLU A 51 11.39 12.18 3.36
N GLU A 52 12.36 11.76 2.55
CA GLU A 52 12.17 10.69 1.55
C GLU A 52 12.00 9.32 2.19
N LYS A 53 12.66 9.06 3.32
CA LYS A 53 12.44 7.84 4.12
C LYS A 53 11.02 7.81 4.66
N THR A 54 10.57 8.92 5.25
CA THR A 54 9.20 9.06 5.77
C THR A 54 8.18 8.87 4.65
N GLU A 55 8.42 9.46 3.48
CA GLU A 55 7.58 9.27 2.28
C GLU A 55 7.52 7.79 1.86
N LEU A 56 8.66 7.11 1.79
CA LEU A 56 8.73 5.70 1.44
C LEU A 56 8.01 4.80 2.47
N GLU A 57 8.15 5.09 3.76
CA GLU A 57 7.41 4.40 4.83
C GLU A 57 5.90 4.52 4.65
N HIS A 58 5.39 5.72 4.34
CA HIS A 58 3.98 5.91 4.02
C HIS A 58 3.53 5.08 2.81
N TYR A 59 4.32 5.07 1.72
CA TYR A 59 4.02 4.23 0.55
C TYR A 59 3.92 2.75 0.92
N LEU A 60 4.84 2.23 1.74
CA LEU A 60 4.86 0.83 2.15
C LEU A 60 3.64 0.46 3.00
N ILE A 61 3.24 1.33 3.94
CA ILE A 61 2.04 1.12 4.76
C ILE A 61 0.78 1.11 3.88
N ILE A 62 0.63 2.09 2.99
CA ILE A 62 -0.53 2.17 2.08
C ILE A 62 -0.56 0.95 1.16
N ASN A 63 0.59 0.55 0.61
CA ASN A 63 0.69 -0.63 -0.25
C ASN A 63 0.24 -1.89 0.48
N ARG A 64 0.65 -2.07 1.75
CA ARG A 64 0.21 -3.22 2.56
C ARG A 64 -1.30 -3.21 2.80
N ILE A 65 -1.90 -2.06 3.11
CA ILE A 65 -3.35 -1.93 3.29
C ILE A 65 -4.09 -2.29 2.00
N VAL A 66 -3.70 -1.68 0.88
CA VAL A 66 -4.34 -1.90 -0.42
C VAL A 66 -4.16 -3.34 -0.88
N GLY A 67 -2.98 -3.93 -0.69
CA GLY A 67 -2.71 -5.33 -1.02
C GLY A 67 -3.60 -6.31 -0.26
N LEU A 68 -3.75 -6.11 1.06
CA LEU A 68 -4.67 -6.90 1.88
C LEU A 68 -6.14 -6.67 1.48
N ALA A 69 -6.54 -5.43 1.21
CA ALA A 69 -7.90 -5.12 0.78
C ALA A 69 -8.23 -5.80 -0.55
N LYS A 70 -7.32 -5.77 -1.54
CA LYS A 70 -7.47 -6.49 -2.82
C LYS A 70 -7.58 -8.00 -2.63
N ALA A 71 -6.69 -8.58 -1.84
CA ALA A 71 -6.70 -10.03 -1.57
C ALA A 71 -8.02 -10.50 -0.92
N ARG A 72 -8.66 -9.63 -0.13
CA ARG A 72 -9.95 -9.92 0.51
C ARG A 72 -11.14 -9.64 -0.39
N ALA A 73 -11.10 -8.55 -1.15
CA ALA A 73 -12.09 -8.23 -2.16
C ALA A 73 -12.23 -9.37 -3.19
N LEU A 74 -11.11 -10.00 -3.58
CA LEU A 74 -11.12 -11.20 -4.44
C LEU A 74 -11.90 -12.38 -3.86
N LYS A 75 -11.99 -12.50 -2.54
CA LYS A 75 -12.78 -13.56 -1.87
C LYS A 75 -14.27 -13.22 -1.75
N MET A 76 -14.65 -12.00 -2.10
CA MET A 76 -16.03 -11.49 -2.03
C MET A 76 -16.73 -11.49 -3.40
N LEU A 77 -16.01 -11.86 -4.46
CA LEU A 77 -16.53 -12.12 -5.80
C LEU A 77 -16.72 -13.63 -6.00
#